data_AF-A0A522DUS8-F1
#
_entry.id   AF-A0A522DUS8-F1
#
_cell.length_a   1.000
_cell.length_b   1.000
_cell.length_c   1.000
_cell.angle_alpha   90.00
_cell.angle_beta   90.00
_cell.angle_gamma   90.00
#
_symmetry.space_group_name_H-M   'P 1'
#
loop_
_entity.id
_entity.type
_entity.pdbx_description
1 polymer ?
#
loop_
_entity_poly.entity_id
_entity_poly.type
_entity_poly.pdbx_seq_one_letter_code
_entity_poly.pdbx_strand_id
1 'polypeptide(L)'
;MTAVKHMKWWGWGVDGVGFHYEDKPGFAPFVQQAVGLDLTTATRTGEPSFSALTVPKSNAAPAFVKKLAAIVGDDHVTTDDLARVIHTYGKSLRDLVRIRGNQIERSPDVVIYPADEAEVQAV
;
A
#
# COMPACT_ATOMS: atom_id res chain seq x y z
N MET A 1 7.85 16.67 2.00
CA MET A 1 7.22 15.33 2.09
C MET A 1 7.10 14.92 3.55
N THR A 2 5.89 14.55 3.97
CA THR A 2 5.58 14.11 5.34
C THR A 2 6.38 12.85 5.73
N ALA A 3 6.89 12.81 6.96
CA ALA A 3 7.65 11.66 7.49
C ALA A 3 6.78 10.48 7.95
N VAL A 4 5.54 10.36 7.45
CA VAL A 4 4.58 9.34 7.86
C VAL A 4 5.07 7.97 7.41
N LYS A 5 5.25 7.06 8.38
CA LYS A 5 5.62 5.67 8.10
C LYS A 5 4.38 4.88 7.71
N HIS A 6 4.44 4.21 6.56
CA HIS A 6 3.37 3.34 6.09
C HIS A 6 3.76 1.86 6.20
N MET A 7 2.75 1.00 6.28
CA MET A 7 2.93 -0.44 6.06
C MET A 7 3.24 -0.73 4.59
N LYS A 8 3.71 -1.94 4.28
CA LYS A 8 3.82 -2.45 2.91
C LYS A 8 2.54 -2.14 2.13
N TRP A 9 2.67 -1.51 0.96
CA TRP A 9 1.52 -1.23 0.10
C TRP A 9 0.83 -2.52 -0.37
N TRP A 10 1.60 -3.60 -0.55
CA TRP A 10 1.15 -4.90 -1.07
C TRP A 10 0.85 -5.96 0.00
N GLY A 11 1.03 -5.63 1.28
CA GLY A 11 1.02 -6.62 2.36
C GLY A 11 0.78 -6.02 3.75
N TRP A 12 1.15 -6.78 4.77
CA TRP A 12 1.02 -6.41 6.17
C TRP A 12 2.37 -6.00 6.80
N GLY A 13 2.32 -5.02 7.71
CA GLY A 13 3.45 -4.62 8.54
C GLY A 13 4.52 -3.79 7.82
N VAL A 14 5.69 -3.70 8.45
CA VAL A 14 6.82 -2.85 8.02
C VAL A 14 7.47 -3.41 6.76
N ASP A 15 7.88 -2.54 5.84
CA ASP A 15 8.60 -2.94 4.64
C ASP A 15 9.97 -3.57 4.97
N GLY A 16 10.39 -4.56 4.19
CA GLY A 16 11.60 -5.36 4.47
C GLY A 16 11.48 -6.37 5.62
N VAL A 17 10.37 -6.39 6.38
CA VAL A 17 10.13 -7.41 7.43
C VAL A 17 9.22 -8.51 6.91
N GLY A 18 9.73 -9.73 6.74
CA GLY A 18 8.98 -10.87 6.19
C GLY A 18 9.08 -12.13 7.04
N PHE A 19 8.15 -13.07 6.83
CA PHE A 19 8.28 -14.43 7.35
C PHE A 19 9.20 -15.23 6.43
N HIS A 20 10.25 -15.78 7.00
CA HIS A 20 11.13 -16.77 6.40
C HIS A 20 10.81 -18.10 7.07
N TYR A 21 10.58 -19.17 6.30
CA TYR A 21 10.31 -20.49 6.86
C TYR A 21 11.59 -21.33 6.97
N GLU A 22 12.62 -20.93 6.24
CA GLU A 22 13.90 -21.61 6.10
C GLU A 22 14.66 -21.69 7.45
N ASP A 23 14.37 -20.76 8.37
CA ASP A 23 14.89 -20.73 9.73
C ASP A 23 13.95 -21.38 10.77
N LYS A 24 12.84 -22.00 10.33
CA LYS A 24 11.79 -22.59 11.18
C LYS A 24 11.57 -24.06 10.82
N PRO A 25 12.32 -25.00 11.41
CA PRO A 25 12.31 -26.41 10.98
C PRO A 25 10.95 -27.09 11.09
N GLY A 26 10.09 -26.68 12.03
CA GLY A 26 8.75 -27.25 12.20
C GLY A 26 7.69 -26.74 11.22
N PHE A 27 7.95 -25.64 10.50
CA PHE A 27 6.90 -24.98 9.71
C PHE A 27 6.58 -25.72 8.41
N ALA A 28 7.59 -26.13 7.63
CA ALA A 28 7.36 -26.81 6.36
C ALA A 28 6.61 -28.16 6.52
N PRO A 29 6.97 -29.04 7.48
CA PRO A 29 6.20 -30.25 7.74
C PRO A 29 4.74 -29.97 8.15
N PHE A 30 4.53 -28.94 8.96
CA PHE A 30 3.19 -28.52 9.39
C PHE A 30 2.33 -28.06 8.21
N VAL A 31 2.88 -27.25 7.30
CA VAL A 31 2.16 -26.79 6.09
C VAL A 31 1.84 -27.96 5.16
N GLN A 32 2.79 -28.88 4.94
CA GLN A 32 2.54 -30.10 4.16
C GLN A 32 1.38 -30.91 4.74
N GLN A 33 1.34 -31.08 6.06
CA GLN A 33 0.26 -31.81 6.73
C GLN A 33 -1.08 -31.08 6.66
N ALA A 34 -1.09 -29.77 6.90
CA ALA A 34 -2.33 -29.00 7.05
C ALA A 34 -3.01 -28.69 5.71
N VAL A 35 -2.23 -28.42 4.65
CA VAL A 35 -2.76 -27.97 3.35
C VAL A 35 -2.16 -28.70 2.14
N GLY A 36 -1.29 -29.69 2.35
CA GLY A 36 -0.74 -30.53 1.27
C GLY A 36 0.34 -29.87 0.41
N LEU A 37 0.81 -28.68 0.78
CA LEU A 37 1.77 -27.90 0.00
C LEU A 37 3.21 -28.18 0.45
N ASP A 38 4.03 -28.67 -0.47
CA ASP A 38 5.47 -28.90 -0.23
C ASP A 38 6.24 -27.61 -0.47
N LEU A 39 6.61 -26.92 0.61
CA LEU A 39 7.34 -25.65 0.53
C LEU A 39 8.75 -25.80 -0.08
N THR A 40 9.33 -27.00 -0.09
CA THR A 40 10.68 -27.23 -0.64
C THR A 40 10.70 -27.29 -2.16
N THR A 41 9.55 -27.59 -2.78
CA THR A 41 9.39 -27.69 -4.25
C THR A 41 8.46 -26.62 -4.81
N ALA A 42 7.58 -26.04 -3.98
CA ALA A 42 6.66 -25.00 -4.39
C ALA A 42 7.38 -23.72 -4.85
N THR A 43 6.85 -23.11 -5.92
CA THR A 43 7.31 -21.80 -6.38
C THR A 43 6.79 -20.70 -5.45
N ARG A 44 7.70 -20.00 -4.76
CA ARG A 44 7.35 -18.85 -3.95
C ARG A 44 6.83 -17.71 -4.84
N THR A 45 5.67 -17.17 -4.51
CA THR A 45 5.25 -15.89 -5.09
C THR A 45 6.09 -14.77 -4.47
N GLY A 46 6.85 -14.07 -5.32
CA GLY A 46 7.72 -12.98 -4.88
C GLY A 46 6.99 -11.74 -4.36
N GLU A 47 7.78 -10.78 -3.92
CA GLU A 47 7.29 -9.43 -3.62
C GLU A 47 7.00 -8.70 -4.94
N PRO A 48 5.82 -8.10 -5.11
CA PRO A 48 5.49 -7.41 -6.34
C PRO A 48 6.31 -6.12 -6.45
N SER A 49 6.78 -5.81 -7.66
CA SER A 49 7.41 -4.52 -7.94
C SER A 49 6.35 -3.44 -8.06
N PHE A 50 6.56 -2.29 -7.41
CA PHE A 50 5.67 -1.15 -7.55
C PHE A 50 5.65 -0.60 -9.00
N SER A 51 6.80 -0.64 -9.69
CA SER A 51 6.91 -0.18 -11.09
C SER A 51 6.12 -1.03 -12.09
N ALA A 52 5.66 -2.22 -11.69
CA ALA A 52 4.82 -3.08 -12.52
C ALA A 52 3.32 -2.75 -12.38
N LEU A 53 2.95 -1.89 -11.43
CA LEU A 53 1.55 -1.48 -11.25
C LEU A 53 1.12 -0.51 -12.33
N THR A 54 -0.15 -0.62 -12.72
CA THR A 54 -0.82 0.36 -13.58
C THR A 54 -1.72 1.22 -12.71
N VAL A 55 -1.15 2.30 -12.18
CA VAL A 55 -1.90 3.23 -11.31
C VAL A 55 -2.67 4.22 -12.18
N PRO A 56 -4.00 4.37 -12.01
CA PRO A 56 -4.76 5.41 -12.70
C PRO A 56 -4.21 6.80 -12.34
N LYS A 57 -4.02 7.68 -13.33
CA LYS A 57 -3.57 9.06 -13.08
C LYS A 57 -4.57 9.80 -12.19
N SER A 58 -4.07 10.70 -11.36
CA SER A 58 -4.92 11.65 -10.62
C SER A 58 -5.68 12.54 -11.60
N ASN A 59 -6.97 12.72 -11.36
CA ASN A 59 -7.84 13.65 -12.07
C ASN A 59 -7.95 15.02 -11.36
N ALA A 60 -7.18 15.24 -10.30
CA ALA A 60 -7.24 16.47 -9.52
C ALA A 60 -6.81 17.68 -10.37
N ALA A 61 -7.68 18.69 -10.44
CA ALA A 61 -7.33 19.94 -11.10
C ALA A 61 -6.18 20.64 -10.36
N PRO A 62 -5.16 21.18 -11.06
CA PRO A 62 -4.04 21.88 -10.39
C PRO A 62 -4.48 23.01 -9.47
N ALA A 63 -5.55 23.72 -9.83
CA ALA A 63 -6.12 24.78 -9.00
C ALA A 63 -6.74 24.25 -7.69
N PHE A 64 -7.29 23.03 -7.70
CA PHE A 64 -7.81 22.39 -6.50
C PHE A 64 -6.67 21.95 -5.57
N VAL A 65 -5.63 21.32 -6.11
CA VAL A 65 -4.42 20.96 -5.36
C VAL A 65 -3.79 22.18 -4.71
N LYS A 66 -3.70 23.32 -5.43
CA LYS A 66 -3.19 24.58 -4.87
C LYS A 66 -4.04 25.13 -3.73
N LYS A 67 -5.37 24.95 -3.75
CA LYS A 67 -6.24 25.35 -2.64
C LYS A 67 -6.01 24.48 -1.40
N LEU A 68 -5.89 23.17 -1.57
CA LEU A 68 -5.55 22.26 -0.48
C LEU A 68 -4.17 22.58 0.11
N ALA A 69 -3.18 22.84 -0.75
CA ALA A 69 -1.84 23.26 -0.34
C ALA A 69 -1.85 24.56 0.50
N ALA A 70 -2.74 25.50 0.20
CA ALA A 70 -2.88 26.73 0.98
C ALA A 70 -3.45 26.49 2.40
N ILE A 71 -4.08 25.34 2.64
CA ILE A 71 -4.60 24.94 3.96
C ILE A 71 -3.53 24.16 4.73
N VAL A 72 -3.05 23.03 4.17
CA VAL A 72 -2.18 22.08 4.88
C VAL A 72 -0.68 22.33 4.64
N GLY A 73 -0.33 23.25 3.75
CA GLY A 73 1.04 23.46 3.26
C GLY A 73 1.43 22.52 2.12
N ASP A 74 2.34 22.98 1.25
CA ASP A 74 2.79 22.25 0.04
C ASP A 74 3.38 20.87 0.37
N ASP A 75 4.00 20.71 1.54
CA ASP A 75 4.64 19.46 1.98
C ASP A 75 3.64 18.37 2.45
N HIS A 76 2.38 18.75 2.69
CA HIS A 76 1.33 17.89 3.24
C HIS A 76 0.20 17.60 2.23
N VAL A 77 0.41 17.89 0.94
CA VAL A 77 -0.49 17.52 -0.15
C VAL A 77 0.28 16.80 -1.24
N THR A 78 -0.26 15.68 -1.74
CA THR A 78 0.41 14.91 -2.80
C THR A 78 -0.57 14.22 -3.74
N THR A 79 -0.16 14.14 -5.01
CA THR A 79 -0.81 13.31 -6.04
C THR A 79 0.10 12.15 -6.47
N ASP A 80 1.14 11.85 -5.70
CA ASP A 80 2.09 10.76 -5.97
C ASP A 80 1.40 9.39 -5.98
N ASP A 81 1.80 8.54 -6.92
CA ASP A 81 1.15 7.25 -7.13
C ASP A 81 1.33 6.30 -5.95
N LEU A 82 2.50 6.28 -5.30
CA LEU A 82 2.73 5.41 -4.14
C LEU A 82 1.86 5.84 -2.97
N ALA A 83 1.82 7.14 -2.68
CA ALA A 83 0.94 7.68 -1.65
C ALA A 83 -0.53 7.31 -1.92
N ARG A 84 -1.01 7.49 -3.15
CA ARG A 84 -2.40 7.18 -3.53
C ARG A 84 -2.70 5.67 -3.43
N VAL A 85 -1.77 4.81 -3.85
CA VAL A 85 -1.92 3.34 -3.76
C VAL A 85 -1.99 2.87 -2.31
N ILE A 86 -1.13 3.39 -1.43
CA ILE A 86 -1.15 3.05 0.00
C ILE A 86 -2.51 3.36 0.64
N HIS A 87 -3.20 4.41 0.19
CA HIS A 87 -4.50 4.84 0.70
C HIS A 87 -5.70 4.32 -0.11
N THR A 88 -5.48 3.41 -1.06
CA THR A 88 -6.56 2.87 -1.90
C THR A 88 -7.28 1.69 -1.24
N TYR A 89 -6.52 0.76 -0.66
CA TYR A 89 -7.05 -0.50 -0.15
C TYR A 89 -6.71 -0.73 1.32
N GLY A 90 -7.59 -1.45 2.00
CA GLY A 90 -7.34 -1.98 3.33
C GLY A 90 -6.40 -3.20 3.32
N LYS A 91 -6.47 -3.99 4.38
CA LYS A 91 -5.64 -5.20 4.57
C LYS A 91 -6.45 -6.49 4.64
N SER A 92 -7.66 -6.49 4.06
CA SER A 92 -8.45 -7.70 3.93
C SER A 92 -7.82 -8.65 2.90
N LEU A 93 -8.18 -9.94 2.94
CA LEU A 93 -7.72 -10.91 1.94
C LEU A 93 -8.03 -10.45 0.51
N ARG A 94 -9.26 -9.99 0.27
CA ARG A 94 -9.71 -9.50 -1.04
C ARG A 94 -8.84 -8.34 -1.53
N ASP A 95 -8.55 -7.39 -0.66
CA ASP A 95 -7.74 -6.21 -0.97
C ASP A 95 -6.31 -6.59 -1.34
N LEU A 96 -5.70 -7.49 -0.55
CA LEU A 96 -4.34 -7.96 -0.78
C LEU A 96 -4.23 -8.77 -2.08
N VAL A 97 -5.23 -9.59 -2.40
CA VAL A 97 -5.26 -10.32 -3.68
C VAL A 97 -5.36 -9.35 -4.86
N ARG A 98 -6.23 -8.33 -4.77
CA ARG A 98 -6.41 -7.32 -5.82
C ARG A 98 -5.15 -6.52 -6.09
N ILE A 99 -4.54 -5.94 -5.05
CA ILE A 99 -3.37 -5.08 -5.22
C ILE A 99 -2.17 -5.87 -5.74
N ARG A 100 -2.00 -7.13 -5.30
CA ARG A 100 -0.95 -8.03 -5.82
C ARG A 100 -1.22 -8.50 -7.24
N GLY A 101 -2.48 -8.52 -7.67
CA GLY A 101 -2.91 -8.81 -9.04
C GLY A 101 -3.00 -7.60 -9.96
N ASN A 102 -2.45 -6.44 -9.57
CA ASN A 102 -2.53 -5.18 -10.32
C ASN A 102 -3.97 -4.71 -10.61
N GLN A 103 -4.91 -4.97 -9.70
CA GLN A 103 -6.30 -4.57 -9.84
C GLN A 103 -6.56 -3.30 -9.02
N ILE A 104 -6.26 -2.14 -9.60
CA ILE A 104 -6.51 -0.81 -9.00
C ILE A 104 -7.64 -0.14 -9.80
N GLU A 105 -8.89 -0.45 -9.43
CA GLU A 105 -10.08 0.05 -10.15
C GLU A 105 -10.33 1.54 -9.89
N ARG A 106 -10.13 1.98 -8.64
CA ARG A 106 -10.22 3.37 -8.21
C ARG A 106 -9.15 3.63 -7.16
N SER A 107 -8.55 4.81 -7.21
CA SER A 107 -7.63 5.32 -6.19
C SER A 107 -7.99 6.77 -5.86
N PRO A 108 -7.64 7.27 -4.66
CA PRO A 108 -7.79 8.68 -4.34
C PRO A 108 -7.04 9.55 -5.35
N ASP A 109 -7.55 10.73 -5.71
CA ASP A 109 -6.84 11.65 -6.60
C ASP A 109 -5.77 12.47 -5.88
N VAL A 110 -6.00 12.78 -4.59
CA VAL A 110 -5.09 13.56 -3.75
C VAL A 110 -5.05 12.91 -2.36
N VAL A 111 -3.87 12.86 -1.76
CA VAL A 111 -3.67 12.53 -0.34
C VAL A 111 -3.20 13.78 0.38
N ILE A 112 -3.81 14.09 1.52
CA ILE A 112 -3.42 15.22 2.37
C ILE A 112 -3.20 14.77 3.81
N TYR A 113 -2.38 15.54 4.54
CA TYR A 113 -2.09 15.32 5.96
C TYR A 113 -2.33 16.59 6.77
N PRO A 114 -3.60 16.87 7.15
CA PRO A 114 -3.92 17.97 8.06
C PRO A 114 -3.20 17.81 9.41
N ALA A 115 -2.74 18.92 9.99
CA ALA A 115 -2.03 18.94 11.26
C ALA A 115 -2.98 18.93 12.47
N ASP A 116 -4.17 19.51 12.33
CA ASP A 116 -5.13 19.67 13.42
C ASP A 116 -6.60 19.68 12.95
N GLU A 117 -7.52 19.84 13.89
CA GLU A 117 -8.95 19.88 13.63
C GLU A 117 -9.37 21.06 12.74
N ALA A 118 -8.73 22.22 12.87
CA ALA A 118 -9.08 23.40 12.09
C ALA A 118 -8.74 23.19 10.61
N GLU A 119 -7.59 22.59 10.31
CA GLU A 119 -7.24 22.19 8.94
C GLU A 119 -8.17 21.09 8.41
N VAL A 120 -8.56 20.10 9.22
CA VAL A 120 -9.55 19.09 8.82
C VAL A 120 -10.90 19.73 8.45
N GLN A 121 -11.36 20.73 9.21
CA GLN A 121 -12.61 21.45 8.92
C GLN A 121 -12.53 22.32 7.66
N ALA A 122 -11.33 22.78 7.29
CA ALA A 122 -11.13 23.68 6.15
C ALA A 122 -11.03 22.96 4.79
N VAL A 123 -10.72 21.66 4.79
CA VAL A 123 -10.63 20.78 3.60
C VAL A 123 -12.01 20.36 3.13
#